data_AF-A0A3R7A9M7-F1
#
_entry.id   AF-A0A3R7A9M7-F1
#
_cell.length_a   1.000
_cell.length_b   1.000
_cell.length_c   1.000
_cell.angle_alpha   90.00
_cell.angle_beta   90.00
_cell.angle_gamma   90.00
#
_symmetry.space_group_name_H-M   'P 1'
#
loop_
_entity.id
_entity.type
_entity.pdbx_description
1 polymer ?
#
loop_
_entity_poly.entity_id
_entity_poly.type
_entity_poly.pdbx_seq_one_letter_code
_entity_poly.pdbx_strand_id
1 'polypeptide(L)' 'GDDRPRVIGVGFMNIFERQGWDKKINFDRLIDTTMEVMIKK' A
#
# COMPACT_ATOMS: atom_id res chain seq x y z
N GLY A 1 -8.17 26.45 -4.42
CA GLY A 1 -6.83 26.36 -3.81
C GLY A 1 -6.30 25.00 -4.11
N ASP A 2 -5.07 24.91 -4.61
CA ASP A 2 -4.44 23.70 -5.16
C ASP A 2 -4.03 22.65 -4.11
N ASP A 3 -4.51 22.77 -2.87
CA ASP A 3 -4.13 21.88 -1.77
C ASP A 3 -4.95 20.58 -1.78
N ARG A 4 -4.86 19.81 -2.87
CA ARG A 4 -5.30 18.42 -2.83
C ARG A 4 -4.38 17.64 -1.87
N PRO A 5 -4.91 16.96 -0.84
CA PRO A 5 -4.09 16.15 0.05
C PRO A 5 -3.51 14.95 -0.70
N ARG A 6 -2.26 14.60 -0.36
CA ARG A 6 -1.59 13.41 -0.90
C ARG A 6 -2.14 12.14 -0.23
N VAL A 7 -2.48 11.15 -1.04
CA VAL A 7 -2.99 9.85 -0.61
C VAL A 7 -1.90 8.80 -0.81
N ILE A 8 -1.35 8.29 0.30
CA ILE A 8 -0.27 7.30 0.29
C ILE A 8 -0.82 5.98 0.85
N GLY A 9 -0.70 4.90 0.08
CA GLY A 9 -1.04 3.56 0.54
C GLY A 9 0.21 2.82 0.98
N VAL A 10 0.20 2.28 2.21
CA VAL A 10 1.27 1.45 2.76
C VAL A 10 0.68 0.11 3.14
N GLY A 11 1.21 -0.96 2.54
CA GLY A 11 0.64 -2.29 2.62
C GLY A 11 1.71 -3.36 2.66
N PHE A 12 1.26 -4.58 2.95
CA PHE A 12 2.11 -5.75 2.89
C PHE A 12 1.54 -6.77 1.91
N MET A 13 2.42 -7.53 1.27
CA MET A 13 2.05 -8.72 0.48
C MET A 13 1.05 -8.40 -0.64
N ASN A 14 1.27 -7.32 -1.39
CA ASN A 14 0.46 -6.82 -2.51
C ASN A 14 -1.04 -6.66 -2.19
N ILE A 15 -1.38 -6.27 -0.95
CA ILE A 15 -2.77 -6.24 -0.50
C ILE A 15 -3.66 -5.31 -1.34
N PHE A 16 -3.16 -4.15 -1.74
CA PHE A 16 -3.97 -3.18 -2.50
C PHE A 16 -4.31 -3.66 -3.91
N GLU A 17 -3.38 -4.33 -4.58
CA GLU A 17 -3.62 -4.96 -5.88
C GLU A 17 -4.59 -6.14 -5.76
N ARG A 18 -4.38 -7.01 -4.76
CA ARG A 18 -5.24 -8.19 -4.52
C ARG A 18 -6.70 -7.82 -4.23
N GLN A 19 -6.94 -6.67 -3.61
CA GLN A 19 -8.28 -6.14 -3.35
C GLN A 19 -8.82 -5.24 -4.47
N GLY A 20 -8.01 -4.97 -5.50
CA GLY A 20 -8.34 -4.05 -6.59
C GLY A 20 -8.50 -2.60 -6.13
N TRP A 21 -7.88 -2.22 -5.02
CA TRP A 21 -7.93 -0.87 -4.47
C TRP A 21 -6.97 0.07 -5.19
N ASP A 22 -5.89 -0.47 -5.75
CA ASP A 22 -4.98 0.21 -6.67
C ASP A 22 -5.72 0.86 -7.87
N LYS A 23 -6.85 0.28 -8.28
CA LYS A 23 -7.70 0.80 -9.38
C LYS A 23 -8.86 1.66 -8.92
N LYS A 24 -9.26 1.57 -7.65
CA LYS A 24 -10.44 2.26 -7.10
C LYS A 24 -10.06 3.55 -6.37
N ILE A 25 -8.87 3.58 -5.79
CA ILE A 25 -8.35 4.70 -5.02
C ILE A 25 -7.24 5.34 -5.84
N ASN A 26 -7.33 6.66 -6.00
CA ASN A 26 -6.31 7.44 -6.70
C ASN A 26 -5.16 7.76 -5.75
N PHE A 27 -4.32 6.75 -5.48
CA PHE A 27 -3.11 6.89 -4.69
C PHE A 27 -2.06 7.70 -5.45
N ASP A 28 -1.45 8.69 -4.78
CA ASP A 28 -0.28 9.39 -5.30
C ASP A 28 0.98 8.54 -5.14
N ARG A 29 0.99 7.62 -4.17
CA ARG A 29 2.05 6.63 -3.98
C ARG A 29 1.53 5.36 -3.32
N LEU A 30 1.98 4.21 -3.81
CA LEU A 30 1.82 2.91 -3.17
C LEU A 30 3.18 2.36 -2.75
N ILE A 31 3.28 1.92 -1.50
CA ILE A 31 4.43 1.24 -0.91
C ILE A 31 3.96 -0.12 -0.45
N ASP A 32 4.48 -1.18 -1.06
CA ASP A 32 4.24 -2.56 -0.65
C ASP A 32 5.54 -3.16 -0.12
N THR A 33 5.45 -3.91 0.98
CA THR A 33 6.59 -4.55 1.61
C THR A 33 6.25 -5.98 2.04
N THR A 34 7.26 -6.82 2.22
CA THR A 34 7.11 -8.21 2.64
C THR A 34 7.59 -8.38 4.07
N MET A 35 6.89 -9.19 4.86
CA MET A 35 7.30 -9.51 6.23
C MET A 35 7.75 -10.97 6.28
N GLU A 36 9.01 -11.18 6.67
CA GLU A 36 9.58 -12.48 6.95
C GLU A 36 9.86 -12.59 8.45
N VAL A 37 9.40 -13.69 9.08
CA VAL A 37 9.63 -13.94 10.51
C VAL A 37 10.53 -15.16 10.64
N MET A 38 11.68 -14.98 11.29
CA MET A 38 12.54 -16.10 11.71
C MET A 38 12.14 -16.58 13.10
N ILE A 39 11.68 -17.82 13.20
CA ILE A 39 11.46 -18.47 14.50
C ILE A 39 12.80 -19.05 14.97
N LYS A 40 13.40 -18.44 15.99
CA LYS A 40 14.52 -19.07 16.72
C LYS A 40 13.95 -20.13 17.66
N LYS A 41 14.41 -21.37 17.51
CA LYS A 41 14.19 -22.46 18.45
C LYS A 41 15.07 -22.29 19.68
#